data_AF-A0A5C7LDH9-F1
#
_entry.id   AF-A0A5C7LDH9-F1
#
_cell.length_a   1.000
_cell.length_b   1.000
_cell.length_c   1.000
_cell.angle_alpha   90.00
_cell.angle_beta   90.00
_cell.angle_gamma   90.00
#
_symmetry.space_group_name_H-M   'P 1'
#
loop_
_entity.id
_entity.type
_entity.pdbx_description
1 polymer ?
#
loop_
_entity_poly.entity_id
_entity_poly.type
_entity_poly.pdbx_seq_one_letter_code
_entity_poly.pdbx_strand_id
1 'polypeptide(L)'
;MSEHVIITGGRVYRVPAEGGDVDDILGWIVEAYGQPAAVAALSRQQVLARIGRSAIPAGFPDPDVVVGDAGRESGGVTRGWLASTVQAWEASATTDVQPEEDTVPAETDAGGGDEEWRPGARRWEGVSTAADARAAILTSRGALTPSGAVLTRGPLPTGADLARFVWHRWPTKPAQMPQIWVTAPALMAAGMKPPKTAPSSSDELAGPIGKLFGCQITSAKAGWFTATFDRADEQAGDARRVHLVLLPFLWLDAAEQRPKDLGIVGMRGTESMLPDDEDDEDGAAAALGERIAWVAEFAEGVMPAARPATVGAALLDAVRRRGRQPHRIEACPLPATVYAETPRLDPDIERWTHGGHKARGDQVDVIVDQRAAYLASAGQVELGYGGEPVELSKIDPSVFVEKSPPYGIWRVTTPPAASLDGLTRRLPLPHENMQWEAEATFWTTTRAIQQLVAPVDDGGAGLSAAELGISGAWLWPQHGRLLRTWADILRVKLAEATEAGRQDRIDLIKNVYKAFLGRMSGAQHPPGQRHYQQPVWAASIRADTRWRALRYATRTAATLDLYPISARDIDTFVYRLPADRDPAVLTEESEANGRYRVKQIVGE
;
A
#
# COMPACT_ATOMS: atom_id res chain seq x y z
N MET A 1 50.22 9.93 4.24
CA MET A 1 50.30 9.39 5.61
C MET A 1 49.19 8.38 5.73
N SER A 2 49.56 7.13 5.99
CA SER A 2 48.62 6.07 6.36
C SER A 2 48.03 6.39 7.73
N GLU A 3 46.73 6.21 7.87
CA GLU A 3 46.01 6.38 9.12
C GLU A 3 45.15 5.15 9.30
N HIS A 4 45.29 4.48 10.45
CA HIS A 4 44.52 3.28 10.78
C HIS A 4 43.47 3.60 11.83
N VAL A 5 42.32 2.94 11.71
CA VAL A 5 41.25 2.99 12.70
C VAL A 5 41.07 1.59 13.29
N ILE A 6 41.32 1.45 14.59
CA ILE A 6 41.21 0.18 15.30
C ILE A 6 40.01 0.25 16.24
N ILE A 7 39.11 -0.73 16.12
CA ILE A 7 37.96 -0.88 17.00
C ILE A 7 38.22 -2.06 17.94
N THR A 8 38.33 -1.80 19.24
CA THR A 8 38.53 -2.85 20.25
C THR A 8 37.88 -2.46 21.56
N GLY A 9 37.30 -3.44 22.26
CA GLY A 9 36.63 -3.22 23.54
C GLY A 9 35.51 -2.16 23.51
N GLY A 10 34.82 -2.02 22.36
CA GLY A 10 33.77 -1.00 22.17
C GLY A 10 34.28 0.44 22.10
N ARG A 11 35.56 0.64 21.74
CA ARG A 11 36.15 1.96 21.54
C ARG A 11 36.86 2.02 20.19
N VAL A 12 36.87 3.22 19.61
CA VAL A 12 37.51 3.52 18.33
C VAL A 12 38.78 4.32 18.58
N TYR A 13 39.91 3.81 18.08
CA TYR A 13 41.22 4.45 18.20
C TYR A 13 41.72 4.85 16.82
N ARG A 14 42.26 6.06 16.73
CA ARG A 14 42.99 6.54 15.55
C ARG A 14 44.47 6.34 15.80
N VAL A 15 45.14 5.63 14.90
CA VAL A 15 46.57 5.34 14.97
C VAL A 15 47.25 5.97 13.75
N PRO A 16 47.97 7.10 13.93
CA PRO A 16 48.73 7.69 12.85
C PRO A 16 49.97 6.84 12.55
N ALA A 17 50.27 6.61 11.26
CA ALA A 17 51.47 5.89 10.84
C ALA A 17 52.73 6.78 10.82
N GLU A 18 52.87 7.67 11.79
CA GLU A 18 54.01 8.59 11.86
C GLU A 18 55.08 8.03 12.81
N GLY A 19 56.18 7.54 12.23
CA GLY A 19 57.45 7.36 12.96
C GLY A 19 57.79 5.98 13.54
N GLY A 20 57.40 4.88 12.89
CA GLY A 20 57.88 3.51 13.22
C GLY A 20 57.24 2.42 12.37
N ASP A 21 57.61 1.15 12.61
CA ASP A 21 57.11 -0.07 11.91
C ASP A 21 55.60 -0.37 12.16
N VAL A 22 54.80 0.63 12.51
CA VAL A 22 53.38 0.49 12.89
C VAL A 22 52.54 -0.03 11.71
N ASP A 23 52.81 0.46 10.50
CA ASP A 23 52.14 -0.03 9.28
C ASP A 23 52.45 -1.50 9.02
N ASP A 24 53.72 -1.90 9.18
CA ASP A 24 54.15 -3.28 8.95
C ASP A 24 53.60 -4.23 10.02
N ILE A 25 53.56 -3.79 11.28
CA ILE A 25 52.98 -4.56 12.39
C ILE A 25 51.47 -4.75 12.18
N LEU A 26 50.74 -3.67 11.85
CA LEU A 26 49.29 -3.76 11.62
C LEU A 26 48.97 -4.57 10.35
N GLY A 27 49.78 -4.41 9.30
CA GLY A 27 49.70 -5.23 8.09
C GLY A 27 49.86 -6.72 8.40
N TRP A 28 50.90 -7.08 9.16
CA TRP A 28 51.11 -8.46 9.59
C TRP A 28 49.95 -9.01 10.43
N ILE A 29 49.41 -8.22 11.38
CA ILE A 29 48.27 -8.64 12.20
C ILE A 29 47.03 -8.91 11.33
N VAL A 30 46.74 -8.04 10.36
CA VAL A 30 45.59 -8.17 9.46
C VAL A 30 45.76 -9.38 8.53
N GLU A 31 46.94 -9.61 7.99
CA GLU A 31 47.19 -10.76 7.10
C GLU A 31 47.21 -12.10 7.86
N ALA A 32 47.79 -12.14 9.06
CA ALA A 32 47.92 -13.36 9.84
C ALA A 32 46.63 -13.75 10.59
N TYR A 33 45.83 -12.79 11.03
CA TYR A 33 44.68 -13.03 11.92
C TYR A 33 43.39 -12.32 11.48
N GLY A 34 43.45 -11.41 10.50
CA GLY A 34 42.31 -10.63 10.06
C GLY A 34 41.39 -11.38 9.11
N GLN A 35 40.10 -11.00 9.13
CA GLN A 35 39.12 -11.37 8.11
C GLN A 35 38.40 -10.11 7.66
N PRO A 36 38.12 -9.91 6.36
CA PRO A 36 37.34 -8.78 5.88
C PRO A 36 35.96 -8.76 6.54
N ALA A 37 35.60 -7.63 7.16
CA ALA A 37 34.32 -7.45 7.83
C ALA A 37 33.77 -6.04 7.58
N ALA A 38 32.45 -5.92 7.48
CA ALA A 38 31.78 -4.64 7.44
C ALA A 38 31.68 -4.04 8.85
N VAL A 39 31.96 -2.74 8.97
CA VAL A 39 31.70 -2.00 10.22
C VAL A 39 30.20 -1.74 10.32
N ALA A 40 29.50 -2.60 11.07
CA ALA A 40 28.08 -2.45 11.33
C ALA A 40 27.83 -1.61 12.60
N ALA A 41 27.15 -0.48 12.44
CA ALA A 41 26.73 0.39 13.54
C ALA A 41 25.20 0.57 13.53
N LEU A 42 24.61 0.63 14.72
CA LEU A 42 23.21 0.95 14.93
C LEU A 42 22.99 2.43 14.65
N SER A 43 22.05 2.75 13.77
CA SER A 43 21.61 4.13 13.56
C SER A 43 20.96 4.69 14.83
N ARG A 44 20.90 6.02 14.95
CA ARG A 44 20.18 6.69 16.05
C ARG A 44 18.78 6.12 16.28
N GLN A 45 18.04 5.82 15.22
CA GLN A 45 16.68 5.27 15.34
C GLN A 45 16.67 3.86 15.95
N GLN A 46 17.62 3.02 15.57
CA GLN A 46 17.77 1.67 16.12
C GLN A 46 18.21 1.71 17.58
N VAL A 47 19.10 2.64 17.95
CA VAL A 47 19.49 2.86 19.36
C VAL A 47 18.28 3.27 20.20
N LEU A 48 17.50 4.25 19.74
CA LEU A 48 16.31 4.74 20.45
C LEU A 48 15.23 3.66 20.64
N ALA A 49 14.99 2.86 19.60
CA ALA A 49 14.08 1.72 19.68
C ALA A 49 14.57 0.67 20.69
N ARG A 50 15.88 0.41 20.69
CA ARG A 50 16.51 -0.59 21.57
C ARG A 50 16.48 -0.18 23.05
N ILE A 51 16.76 1.09 23.35
CA ILE A 51 16.73 1.60 24.74
C ILE A 51 15.33 2.05 25.19
N GLY A 52 14.30 1.91 24.34
CA GLY A 52 12.91 2.25 24.67
C GLY A 52 12.64 3.74 24.92
N ARG A 53 13.35 4.66 24.25
CA ARG A 53 13.22 6.12 24.49
C ARG A 53 12.98 6.92 23.23
N SER A 54 12.32 8.07 23.38
CA SER A 54 12.01 9.01 22.29
C SER A 54 13.18 9.94 21.91
N ALA A 55 14.19 10.07 22.78
CA ALA A 55 15.41 10.85 22.56
C ALA A 55 16.62 10.23 23.27
N ILE A 56 17.83 10.55 22.78
CA ILE A 56 19.08 10.07 23.36
C ILE A 56 19.24 10.72 24.74
N PRO A 57 19.36 9.95 25.83
CA PRO A 57 19.45 10.49 27.18
C PRO A 57 20.68 11.37 27.39
N ALA A 58 20.60 12.30 28.35
CA ALA A 58 21.79 12.99 28.84
C ALA A 58 22.77 11.97 29.43
N GLY A 59 24.05 12.06 29.04
CA GLY A 59 25.10 11.11 29.45
C GLY A 59 25.18 9.82 28.62
N PHE A 60 24.41 9.68 27.53
CA PHE A 60 24.61 8.60 26.57
C PHE A 60 25.94 8.78 25.80
N PRO A 61 26.68 7.71 25.48
CA PRO A 61 27.97 7.82 24.77
C PRO A 61 27.87 8.54 23.41
N ASP A 62 28.95 9.21 23.02
CA ASP A 62 29.10 9.77 21.68
C ASP A 62 29.11 8.67 20.60
N PRO A 63 28.74 8.99 19.34
CA PRO A 63 28.69 7.99 18.26
C PRO A 63 30.07 7.45 17.91
N ASP A 64 30.17 6.12 17.79
CA ASP A 64 31.39 5.41 17.39
C ASP A 64 31.69 5.57 15.90
N VAL A 65 30.66 5.74 15.07
CA VAL A 65 30.78 5.82 13.61
C VAL A 65 30.02 7.03 13.09
N VAL A 66 30.66 7.77 12.20
CA VAL A 66 30.12 8.98 11.59
C VAL A 66 30.20 8.82 10.07
N VAL A 67 29.05 8.80 9.40
CA VAL A 67 28.96 8.67 7.94
C VAL A 67 28.51 10.01 7.34
N GLY A 68 29.41 10.64 6.59
CA GLY A 68 29.23 11.96 5.97
C GLY A 68 30.39 12.91 6.29
N ASP A 69 30.39 14.10 5.67
CA ASP A 69 31.42 15.12 5.90
C ASP A 69 31.20 15.80 7.27
N ALA A 70 32.05 15.49 8.24
CA ALA A 70 31.97 16.01 9.60
C ALA A 70 32.28 17.51 9.71
N GLY A 71 32.87 18.13 8.69
CA GLY A 71 33.21 19.56 8.65
C GLY A 71 32.11 20.48 8.11
N ARG A 72 30.99 19.93 7.62
CA ARG A 72 29.87 20.72 7.09
C ARG A 72 28.93 21.16 8.21
N GLU A 73 28.81 22.47 8.43
CA GLU A 73 27.85 23.07 9.38
C GLU A 73 26.38 22.76 9.05
N SER A 74 26.07 22.37 7.81
CA SER A 74 24.73 22.05 7.32
C SER A 74 24.37 20.55 7.42
N GLY A 75 24.27 20.03 8.64
CA GLY A 75 23.30 18.98 9.03
C GLY A 75 23.17 17.68 8.22
N GLY A 76 24.23 17.20 7.57
CA GLY A 76 24.19 16.03 6.65
C GLY A 76 24.80 14.73 7.17
N VAL A 77 25.12 14.64 8.47
CA VAL A 77 25.92 13.55 9.03
C VAL A 77 25.04 12.48 9.70
N THR A 78 25.25 11.21 9.32
CA THR A 78 24.59 10.07 9.96
C THR A 78 25.45 9.54 11.10
N ARG A 79 24.94 9.60 12.33
CA ARG A 79 25.60 9.10 13.55
C ARG A 79 25.21 7.64 13.81
N GLY A 80 26.18 6.79 14.11
CA GLY A 80 26.00 5.38 14.44
C GLY A 80 26.77 4.95 15.69
N TRP A 81 26.24 3.98 16.42
CA TRP A 81 26.85 3.39 17.61
C TRP A 81 27.08 1.90 17.41
N LEU A 82 28.21 1.39 17.89
CA LEU A 82 28.47 -0.04 17.93
C LEU A 82 27.53 -0.70 18.95
N ALA A 83 27.15 -1.95 18.66
CA ALA A 83 26.26 -2.70 19.54
C ALA A 83 26.82 -2.86 20.97
N SER A 84 28.13 -2.99 21.10
CA SER A 84 28.83 -3.08 22.39
C SER A 84 28.73 -1.78 23.22
N THR A 85 28.78 -0.62 22.57
CA THR A 85 28.64 0.69 23.23
C THR A 85 27.24 0.85 23.83
N VAL A 86 26.20 0.46 23.09
CA VAL A 86 24.82 0.49 23.59
C VAL A 86 24.62 -0.52 24.72
N GLN A 87 25.16 -1.73 24.59
CA GLN A 87 25.05 -2.78 25.60
C GLN A 87 25.76 -2.41 26.91
N ALA A 88 26.93 -1.79 26.85
CA ALA A 88 27.64 -1.31 28.04
C ALA A 88 26.85 -0.22 28.78
N TRP A 89 26.18 0.67 28.03
CA TRP A 89 25.31 1.68 28.61
C TRP A 89 24.06 1.05 29.26
N GLU A 90 23.39 0.11 28.59
CA GLU A 90 22.24 -0.64 29.13
C GLU A 90 22.60 -1.31 30.48
N ALA A 91 23.76 -1.94 30.56
CA ALA A 91 24.25 -2.57 31.79
C ALA A 91 24.48 -1.57 32.94
N SER A 92 24.91 -0.35 32.62
CA SER A 92 25.07 0.72 33.61
C SER A 92 23.77 1.42 34.01
N ALA A 93 22.73 1.36 33.16
CA ALA A 93 21.45 2.04 33.37
C ALA A 93 20.45 1.21 34.20
N THR A 94 20.71 -0.09 34.43
CA THR A 94 19.80 -1.01 35.12
C THR A 94 19.98 -1.02 36.66
N THR A 95 20.71 -0.05 37.22
CA THR A 95 20.98 0.00 38.68
C THR A 95 19.99 0.83 39.49
N ASP A 96 18.94 1.38 38.88
CA ASP A 96 17.90 2.14 39.59
C ASP A 96 16.51 1.78 39.05
N VAL A 97 15.65 1.22 39.92
CA VAL A 97 14.20 1.44 40.10
C VAL A 97 13.58 0.24 40.86
N GLN A 98 13.17 0.47 42.10
CA GLN A 98 12.18 -0.35 42.85
C GLN A 98 10.76 0.20 42.60
N PRO A 99 9.71 -0.63 42.53
CA PRO A 99 8.33 -0.16 42.56
C PRO A 99 7.70 -0.30 43.96
N GLU A 100 7.03 0.75 44.44
CA GLU A 100 6.07 0.70 45.54
C GLU A 100 4.65 0.45 45.01
N GLU A 101 3.98 -0.55 45.57
CA GLU A 101 2.57 -0.88 45.36
C GLU A 101 1.70 -0.15 46.39
N ASP A 102 0.62 0.49 45.93
CA ASP A 102 -0.49 0.92 46.79
C ASP A 102 -1.76 0.18 46.37
N THR A 103 -2.24 -0.72 47.23
CA THR A 103 -3.48 -1.48 47.10
C THR A 103 -4.59 -0.90 47.98
N VAL A 104 -5.81 -0.82 47.45
CA VAL A 104 -7.05 -0.59 48.23
C VAL A 104 -8.07 -1.67 47.84
N PRO A 105 -8.80 -2.31 48.78
CA PRO A 105 -9.51 -3.56 48.51
C PRO A 105 -10.92 -3.34 47.96
N ALA A 106 -11.38 -4.28 47.13
CA ALA A 106 -12.75 -4.37 46.66
C ALA A 106 -13.50 -5.48 47.41
N GLU A 107 -14.73 -5.17 47.85
CA GLU A 107 -15.68 -6.15 48.36
C GLU A 107 -16.20 -7.04 47.23
N THR A 108 -16.17 -8.34 47.50
CA THR A 108 -16.71 -9.42 46.68
C THR A 108 -18.22 -9.51 46.85
N ASP A 109 -18.95 -9.58 45.73
CA ASP A 109 -20.25 -10.24 45.71
C ASP A 109 -20.28 -11.27 44.59
N ALA A 110 -20.74 -12.47 44.94
CA ALA A 110 -20.55 -13.70 44.18
C ALA A 110 -21.72 -13.98 43.24
N GLY A 111 -21.40 -14.23 41.97
CA GLY A 111 -22.33 -14.70 40.95
C GLY A 111 -21.56 -15.41 39.83
N GLY A 112 -21.29 -16.70 40.03
CA GLY A 112 -20.56 -17.54 39.09
C GLY A 112 -21.31 -17.71 37.78
N GLY A 113 -20.76 -17.15 36.71
CA GLY A 113 -21.24 -17.30 35.34
C GLY A 113 -20.75 -16.24 34.35
N ASP A 114 -20.35 -15.04 34.79
CA ASP A 114 -20.21 -13.88 33.90
C ASP A 114 -19.02 -12.94 34.21
N GLU A 115 -18.01 -13.37 34.98
CA GLU A 115 -16.82 -12.56 35.28
C GLU A 115 -16.02 -12.17 34.02
N GLU A 116 -16.19 -12.97 32.98
CA GLU A 116 -15.47 -12.92 31.72
C GLU A 116 -15.98 -11.79 30.78
N TRP A 117 -17.20 -11.28 31.00
CA TRP A 117 -17.83 -10.21 30.20
C TRP A 117 -18.07 -8.91 30.99
N ARG A 118 -17.22 -8.64 31.99
CA ARG A 118 -17.21 -7.36 32.71
C ARG A 118 -16.53 -6.25 31.88
N PRO A 119 -17.03 -5.00 31.90
CA PRO A 119 -16.36 -3.88 31.23
C PRO A 119 -14.89 -3.77 31.63
N GLY A 120 -14.03 -3.59 30.63
CA GLY A 120 -12.58 -3.57 30.79
C GLY A 120 -11.91 -4.95 30.74
N ALA A 121 -12.65 -6.07 30.87
CA ALA A 121 -12.11 -7.40 30.60
C ALA A 121 -11.74 -7.53 29.12
N ARG A 122 -10.69 -8.31 28.84
CA ARG A 122 -10.18 -8.53 27.50
C ARG A 122 -10.53 -9.93 27.03
N ARG A 123 -11.14 -10.04 25.84
CA ARG A 123 -11.63 -11.30 25.25
C ARG A 123 -10.59 -12.03 24.39
N TRP A 124 -9.61 -11.31 23.87
CA TRP A 124 -8.51 -11.86 23.09
C TRP A 124 -7.25 -11.01 23.26
N GLU A 125 -6.09 -11.64 23.11
CA GLU A 125 -4.78 -11.00 23.28
C GLU A 125 -4.05 -10.84 21.94
N GLY A 126 -2.89 -10.17 21.95
CA GLY A 126 -2.05 -10.00 20.77
C GLY A 126 -2.57 -9.02 19.72
N VAL A 127 -3.74 -8.40 19.95
CA VAL A 127 -4.34 -7.41 19.05
C VAL A 127 -4.04 -5.98 19.51
N SER A 128 -3.52 -5.17 18.59
CA SER A 128 -3.19 -3.76 18.80
C SER A 128 -4.40 -2.92 19.20
N THR A 129 -4.19 -1.96 20.10
CA THR A 129 -5.22 -1.02 20.57
C THR A 129 -5.39 0.19 19.64
N ALA A 130 -4.66 0.23 18.51
CA ALA A 130 -4.64 1.37 17.59
C ALA A 130 -6.03 1.77 17.05
N ALA A 131 -6.99 0.84 17.01
CA ALA A 131 -8.35 1.09 16.53
C ALA A 131 -9.39 1.31 17.64
N ASP A 132 -9.05 1.09 18.91
CA ASP A 132 -10.04 1.01 20.01
C ASP A 132 -10.84 2.28 20.21
N ALA A 133 -10.20 3.44 20.02
CA ALA A 133 -10.86 4.73 20.13
C ALA A 133 -11.78 5.07 18.93
N ARG A 134 -11.71 4.31 17.84
CA ARG A 134 -12.37 4.62 16.56
C ARG A 134 -13.36 3.57 16.08
N ALA A 135 -13.35 2.38 16.67
CA ALA A 135 -14.28 1.31 16.32
C ALA A 135 -14.81 0.59 17.55
N ALA A 136 -16.03 0.07 17.43
CA ALA A 136 -16.63 -0.88 18.35
C ALA A 136 -17.28 -2.01 17.54
N ILE A 137 -17.34 -3.20 18.13
CA ILE A 137 -18.02 -4.39 17.58
C ILE A 137 -19.16 -4.72 18.53
N LEU A 138 -20.38 -4.79 18.02
CA LEU A 138 -21.58 -5.17 18.75
C LEU A 138 -21.90 -6.63 18.47
N THR A 139 -21.99 -7.39 19.56
CA THR A 139 -22.36 -8.82 19.59
C THR A 139 -23.65 -9.02 20.38
N SER A 140 -24.22 -10.23 20.36
CA SER A 140 -25.37 -10.60 21.18
C SER A 140 -25.09 -10.53 22.70
N ARG A 141 -23.82 -10.49 23.11
CA ARG A 141 -23.39 -10.40 24.52
C ARG A 141 -23.04 -8.97 24.95
N GLY A 142 -22.67 -8.10 24.01
CA GLY A 142 -22.33 -6.72 24.29
C GLY A 142 -21.37 -6.09 23.29
N ALA A 143 -20.89 -4.90 23.61
CA ALA A 143 -19.96 -4.15 22.77
C ALA A 143 -18.51 -4.41 23.18
N LEU A 144 -17.62 -4.51 22.20
CA LEU A 144 -16.19 -4.75 22.36
C LEU A 144 -15.39 -3.72 21.56
N THR A 145 -14.16 -3.45 21.97
CA THR A 145 -13.16 -2.82 21.10
C THR A 145 -12.58 -3.86 20.13
N PRO A 146 -11.95 -3.43 19.02
CA PRO A 146 -11.18 -4.33 18.15
C PRO A 146 -10.10 -5.15 18.87
N SER A 147 -9.46 -4.57 19.90
CA SER A 147 -8.51 -5.30 20.74
C SER A 147 -9.13 -6.25 21.77
N GLY A 148 -10.47 -6.35 21.81
CA GLY A 148 -11.21 -7.29 22.64
C GLY A 148 -11.61 -6.78 24.01
N ALA A 149 -11.43 -5.48 24.31
CA ALA A 149 -11.86 -4.92 25.58
C ALA A 149 -13.39 -4.75 25.62
N VAL A 150 -14.04 -5.33 26.62
CA VAL A 150 -15.49 -5.23 26.83
C VAL A 150 -15.86 -3.80 27.20
N LEU A 151 -16.84 -3.24 26.49
CA LEU A 151 -17.33 -1.87 26.66
C LEU A 151 -18.67 -1.79 27.41
N THR A 152 -19.48 -2.84 27.39
CA THR A 152 -20.81 -2.86 28.01
C THR A 152 -21.03 -4.13 28.83
N ARG A 153 -21.86 -4.04 29.90
CA ARG A 153 -22.26 -5.18 30.76
C ARG A 153 -23.33 -6.09 30.13
N GLY A 154 -23.54 -6.01 28.82
CA GLY A 154 -24.64 -6.69 28.14
C GLY A 154 -24.92 -6.14 26.73
N PRO A 155 -25.85 -6.76 25.99
CA PRO A 155 -26.24 -6.33 24.64
C PRO A 155 -26.88 -4.93 24.63
N LEU A 156 -26.96 -4.36 23.42
CA LEU A 156 -27.65 -3.10 23.14
C LEU A 156 -28.94 -3.39 22.35
N PRO A 157 -30.04 -3.81 23.01
CA PRO A 157 -31.22 -4.37 22.34
C PRO A 157 -32.13 -3.32 21.68
N THR A 158 -31.91 -2.02 21.95
CA THR A 158 -32.75 -0.95 21.40
C THR A 158 -31.92 0.15 20.75
N GLY A 159 -32.52 0.88 19.81
CA GLY A 159 -31.91 2.09 19.25
C GLY A 159 -31.56 3.15 20.30
N ALA A 160 -32.34 3.26 21.37
CA ALA A 160 -32.05 4.18 22.47
C ALA A 160 -30.78 3.78 23.24
N ASP A 161 -30.54 2.48 23.42
CA ASP A 161 -29.32 1.97 24.06
C ASP A 161 -28.10 2.21 23.17
N LEU A 162 -28.24 2.00 21.85
CA LEU A 162 -27.18 2.32 20.89
C LEU A 162 -26.85 3.81 20.88
N ALA A 163 -27.86 4.69 20.86
CA ALA A 163 -27.66 6.13 20.92
C ALA A 163 -26.90 6.53 22.21
N ARG A 164 -27.34 6.01 23.38
CA ARG A 164 -26.66 6.25 24.66
C ARG A 164 -25.20 5.77 24.62
N PHE A 165 -24.95 4.60 24.03
CA PHE A 165 -23.60 4.08 23.84
C PHE A 165 -22.73 5.01 22.97
N VAL A 166 -23.24 5.48 21.82
CA VAL A 166 -22.49 6.40 20.93
C VAL A 166 -22.05 7.65 21.69
N TRP A 167 -22.96 8.28 22.42
CA TRP A 167 -22.69 9.49 23.18
C TRP A 167 -21.73 9.26 24.36
N HIS A 168 -21.84 8.11 25.03
CA HIS A 168 -20.93 7.75 26.12
C HIS A 168 -19.52 7.44 25.59
N ARG A 169 -19.42 6.69 24.49
CA ARG A 169 -18.14 6.27 23.90
C ARG A 169 -17.37 7.43 23.28
N TRP A 170 -18.09 8.35 22.64
CA TRP A 170 -17.54 9.53 21.97
C TRP A 170 -18.24 10.81 22.47
N PRO A 171 -17.90 11.25 23.69
CA PRO A 171 -18.54 12.41 24.30
C PRO A 171 -18.24 13.70 23.52
N THR A 172 -17.05 13.81 22.93
CA THR A 172 -16.69 14.87 21.98
C THR A 172 -16.76 14.38 20.54
N LYS A 173 -16.98 15.31 19.59
CA LYS A 173 -16.99 14.98 18.17
C LYS A 173 -15.60 14.51 17.73
N PRO A 174 -15.44 13.23 17.33
CA PRO A 174 -14.14 12.72 16.95
C PRO A 174 -13.68 13.33 15.61
N ALA A 175 -12.37 13.47 15.43
CA ALA A 175 -11.77 14.03 14.22
C ALA A 175 -12.07 13.19 12.96
N GLN A 176 -12.29 11.88 13.15
CA GLN A 176 -12.72 10.95 12.12
C GLN A 176 -14.01 10.27 12.56
N MET A 177 -14.85 9.89 11.58
CA MET A 177 -16.09 9.21 11.87
C MET A 177 -15.81 7.80 12.42
N PRO A 178 -16.26 7.47 13.64
CA PRO A 178 -16.03 6.18 14.23
C PRO A 178 -16.95 5.13 13.60
N GLN A 179 -16.63 3.86 13.83
CA GLN A 179 -17.30 2.71 13.23
C GLN A 179 -17.93 1.85 14.32
N ILE A 180 -19.13 1.34 14.05
CA ILE A 180 -19.82 0.37 14.89
C ILE A 180 -20.18 -0.80 13.97
N TRP A 181 -19.50 -1.91 14.17
CA TRP A 181 -19.70 -3.15 13.44
C TRP A 181 -20.73 -3.99 14.17
N VAL A 182 -21.73 -4.51 13.47
CA VAL A 182 -22.85 -5.23 14.08
C VAL A 182 -22.96 -6.60 13.45
N THR A 183 -22.85 -7.63 14.28
CA THR A 183 -23.03 -9.05 13.90
C THR A 183 -24.50 -9.37 13.64
N ALA A 184 -24.77 -10.49 12.96
CA ALA A 184 -26.11 -11.00 12.72
C ALA A 184 -26.87 -11.25 14.02
N PRO A 185 -26.30 -11.94 15.05
CA PRO A 185 -27.01 -12.16 16.30
C PRO A 185 -27.31 -10.86 17.07
N ALA A 186 -26.38 -9.89 17.09
CA ALA A 186 -26.63 -8.56 17.67
C ALA A 186 -27.77 -7.81 16.97
N LEU A 187 -27.81 -7.90 15.64
CA LEU A 187 -28.82 -7.25 14.81
C LEU A 187 -30.21 -7.87 15.00
N MET A 188 -30.28 -9.20 15.11
CA MET A 188 -31.49 -9.92 15.46
C MET A 188 -31.96 -9.58 16.88
N ALA A 189 -31.04 -9.51 17.85
CA ALA A 189 -31.34 -9.12 19.23
C ALA A 189 -31.86 -7.68 19.32
N ALA A 190 -31.39 -6.78 18.45
CA ALA A 190 -31.91 -5.42 18.32
C ALA A 190 -33.34 -5.36 17.72
N GLY A 191 -33.88 -6.50 17.28
CA GLY A 191 -35.23 -6.61 16.72
C GLY A 191 -35.30 -6.53 15.19
N MET A 192 -34.17 -6.59 14.49
CA MET A 192 -34.20 -6.68 13.03
C MET A 192 -34.76 -8.03 12.61
N LYS A 193 -35.83 -8.00 11.83
CA LYS A 193 -36.38 -9.20 11.20
C LYS A 193 -35.80 -9.34 9.79
N PRO A 194 -35.54 -10.56 9.30
CA PRO A 194 -35.20 -10.78 7.91
C PRO A 194 -36.20 -10.07 6.99
N PRO A 195 -35.73 -9.26 6.02
CA PRO A 195 -36.61 -8.61 5.06
C PRO A 195 -37.48 -9.65 4.34
N LYS A 196 -38.78 -9.37 4.18
CA LYS A 196 -39.71 -10.28 3.46
C LYS A 196 -39.30 -10.52 2.01
N THR A 197 -38.64 -9.53 1.41
CA THR A 197 -38.03 -9.59 0.08
C THR A 197 -36.55 -9.35 0.26
N ALA A 198 -35.71 -10.18 -0.37
CA ALA A 198 -34.27 -10.02 -0.30
C ALA A 198 -33.88 -8.63 -0.85
N PRO A 199 -33.18 -7.80 -0.06
CA PRO A 199 -32.79 -6.46 -0.49
C PRO A 199 -31.81 -6.56 -1.65
N SER A 200 -31.93 -5.67 -2.63
CA SER A 200 -30.99 -5.63 -3.77
C SER A 200 -29.88 -4.58 -3.60
N SER A 201 -30.10 -3.62 -2.70
CA SER A 201 -29.19 -2.50 -2.42
C SER A 201 -29.23 -2.10 -0.94
N SER A 202 -28.18 -1.43 -0.46
CA SER A 202 -28.15 -0.95 0.92
C SER A 202 -29.15 0.20 1.15
N ASP A 203 -29.48 0.98 0.13
CA ASP A 203 -30.42 2.10 0.24
C ASP A 203 -31.84 1.63 0.62
N GLU A 204 -32.27 0.44 0.18
CA GLU A 204 -33.54 -0.18 0.60
C GLU A 204 -33.62 -0.42 2.12
N LEU A 205 -32.47 -0.59 2.77
CA LEU A 205 -32.38 -0.84 4.20
C LEU A 205 -32.24 0.45 5.03
N ALA A 206 -31.97 1.60 4.42
CA ALA A 206 -31.71 2.85 5.14
C ALA A 206 -32.89 3.29 6.02
N GLY A 207 -34.12 3.22 5.51
CA GLY A 207 -35.35 3.53 6.27
C GLY A 207 -35.60 2.55 7.43
N PRO A 208 -35.64 1.23 7.18
CA PRO A 208 -35.75 0.22 8.23
C PRO A 208 -34.69 0.34 9.33
N ILE A 209 -33.42 0.53 8.97
CA ILE A 209 -32.31 0.68 9.93
C ILE A 209 -32.43 1.97 10.72
N GLY A 210 -32.76 3.09 10.06
CA GLY A 210 -33.00 4.36 10.73
C GLY A 210 -34.12 4.27 11.78
N LYS A 211 -35.22 3.57 11.45
CA LYS A 211 -36.31 3.30 12.39
C LYS A 211 -35.88 2.36 13.53
N LEU A 212 -35.15 1.30 13.23
CA LEU A 212 -34.67 0.32 14.22
C LEU A 212 -33.79 0.97 15.29
N PHE A 213 -32.83 1.78 14.84
CA PHE A 213 -31.84 2.40 15.72
C PHE A 213 -32.20 3.82 16.18
N GLY A 214 -33.34 4.37 15.72
CA GLY A 214 -33.75 5.74 16.08
C GLY A 214 -32.75 6.80 15.61
N CYS A 215 -32.23 6.66 14.39
CA CYS A 215 -31.19 7.54 13.84
C CYS A 215 -31.51 7.95 12.40
N GLN A 216 -30.91 9.06 11.95
CA GLN A 216 -30.99 9.47 10.55
C GLN A 216 -29.87 8.84 9.74
N ILE A 217 -30.23 8.11 8.68
CA ILE A 217 -29.27 7.58 7.70
C ILE A 217 -29.10 8.59 6.55
N THR A 218 -27.87 9.06 6.33
CA THR A 218 -27.56 10.05 5.27
C THR A 218 -26.87 9.44 4.06
N SER A 219 -26.41 8.19 4.15
CA SER A 219 -25.76 7.46 3.06
C SER A 219 -25.76 5.97 3.39
N ALA A 220 -26.03 5.12 2.41
CA ALA A 220 -25.89 3.67 2.51
C ALA A 220 -25.11 3.12 1.31
N LYS A 221 -24.13 2.24 1.57
CA LYS A 221 -23.43 1.52 0.50
C LYS A 221 -22.74 0.26 1.03
N ALA A 222 -22.97 -0.87 0.38
CA ALA A 222 -22.31 -2.13 0.68
C ALA A 222 -22.38 -2.54 2.16
N GLY A 223 -23.55 -2.39 2.79
CA GLY A 223 -23.75 -2.68 4.21
C GLY A 223 -23.18 -1.63 5.18
N TRP A 224 -22.63 -0.52 4.67
CA TRP A 224 -22.20 0.64 5.45
C TRP A 224 -23.28 1.71 5.44
N PHE A 225 -23.61 2.23 6.61
CA PHE A 225 -24.61 3.27 6.80
C PHE A 225 -24.00 4.43 7.58
N THR A 226 -24.11 5.64 7.04
CA THR A 226 -23.75 6.84 7.80
C THR A 226 -24.94 7.26 8.64
N ALA A 227 -24.87 6.96 9.93
CA ALA A 227 -25.94 7.23 10.89
C ALA A 227 -25.63 8.49 11.69
N THR A 228 -26.67 9.27 11.94
CA THR A 228 -26.63 10.49 12.75
C THR A 228 -27.57 10.32 13.93
N PHE A 229 -27.03 10.42 15.14
CA PHE A 229 -27.76 10.33 16.40
C PHE A 229 -27.84 11.72 17.02
N ASP A 230 -29.06 12.21 17.21
CA ASP A 230 -29.32 13.46 17.89
C ASP A 230 -29.28 13.25 19.41
N ARG A 231 -28.95 14.31 20.15
CA ARG A 231 -29.07 14.31 21.60
C ARG A 231 -30.54 14.54 21.97
N ALA A 232 -31.10 13.71 22.84
CA ALA A 232 -32.52 13.76 23.19
C ALA A 232 -32.99 15.08 23.84
N ASP A 233 -32.05 15.89 24.38
CA ASP A 233 -32.35 16.98 25.32
C ASP A 233 -31.83 18.39 24.89
N GLU A 234 -31.32 18.59 23.68
CA GLU A 234 -30.74 19.89 23.25
C GLU A 234 -31.37 20.48 21.97
N GLN A 235 -31.35 21.82 21.85
CA GLN A 235 -31.74 22.53 20.63
C GLN A 235 -30.92 22.05 19.42
N ALA A 236 -31.57 21.99 18.26
CA ALA A 236 -31.02 21.52 16.99
C ALA A 236 -29.56 21.99 16.76
N GLY A 237 -28.60 21.05 16.74
CA GLY A 237 -27.20 21.36 16.42
C GLY A 237 -26.15 20.36 16.88
N ASP A 238 -26.36 19.63 18.00
CA ASP A 238 -25.37 18.66 18.51
C ASP A 238 -25.75 17.21 18.16
N ALA A 239 -25.17 16.70 17.07
CA ALA A 239 -25.39 15.34 16.59
C ALA A 239 -24.09 14.55 16.51
N ARG A 240 -24.15 13.23 16.75
CA ARG A 240 -23.01 12.31 16.61
C ARG A 240 -23.19 11.47 15.36
N ARG A 241 -22.17 11.51 14.50
CA ARG A 241 -22.13 10.73 13.26
C ARG A 241 -21.22 9.53 13.43
N VAL A 242 -21.71 8.36 13.04
CA VAL A 242 -20.96 7.10 13.04
C VAL A 242 -21.21 6.34 11.74
N HIS A 243 -20.30 5.45 11.38
CA HIS A 243 -20.57 4.40 10.41
C HIS A 243 -21.15 3.19 11.13
N LEU A 244 -22.43 2.88 10.91
CA LEU A 244 -23.00 1.59 11.27
C LEU A 244 -22.68 0.61 10.13
N VAL A 245 -22.00 -0.49 10.45
CA VAL A 245 -21.57 -1.50 9.48
C VAL A 245 -22.20 -2.82 9.84
N LEU A 246 -23.11 -3.31 9.00
CA LEU A 246 -23.90 -4.50 9.29
C LEU A 246 -23.33 -5.69 8.53
N LEU A 247 -22.71 -6.64 9.24
CA LEU A 247 -22.05 -7.81 8.65
C LEU A 247 -22.96 -8.60 7.67
N PRO A 248 -24.25 -8.86 7.99
CA PRO A 248 -25.13 -9.64 7.12
C PRO A 248 -25.42 -9.01 5.76
N PHE A 249 -25.10 -7.72 5.58
CA PHE A 249 -25.46 -6.92 4.41
C PHE A 249 -24.27 -6.40 3.62
N LEU A 250 -23.04 -6.79 3.96
CA LEU A 250 -21.82 -6.34 3.27
C LEU A 250 -21.75 -6.79 1.79
N TRP A 251 -22.52 -7.80 1.40
CA TRP A 251 -22.61 -8.29 0.03
C TRP A 251 -23.46 -7.40 -0.89
N LEU A 252 -24.27 -6.50 -0.33
CA LEU A 252 -25.04 -5.55 -1.11
C LEU A 252 -24.11 -4.61 -1.88
N ASP A 253 -24.57 -4.04 -2.99
CA ASP A 253 -23.81 -3.05 -3.76
C ASP A 253 -22.38 -3.48 -4.14
N ALA A 254 -22.18 -4.79 -4.32
CA ALA A 254 -20.89 -5.35 -4.67
C ALA A 254 -20.31 -4.63 -5.90
N ALA A 255 -19.00 -4.38 -5.89
CA ALA A 255 -18.37 -3.76 -7.04
C ALA A 255 -18.45 -4.71 -8.24
N GLU A 256 -18.90 -4.25 -9.41
CA GLU A 256 -19.07 -5.09 -10.61
C GLU A 256 -17.80 -5.87 -10.97
N GLN A 257 -16.63 -5.23 -10.83
CA GLN A 257 -15.33 -5.84 -11.12
C GLN A 257 -14.89 -6.86 -10.05
N ARG A 258 -15.52 -6.85 -8.87
CA ARG A 258 -15.19 -7.70 -7.72
C ARG A 258 -16.44 -8.07 -6.92
N PRO A 259 -17.36 -8.86 -7.50
CA PRO A 259 -18.68 -9.12 -6.91
C PRO A 259 -18.63 -9.98 -5.64
N LYS A 260 -17.47 -10.57 -5.31
CA LYS A 260 -17.26 -11.40 -4.12
C LYS A 260 -16.47 -10.71 -3.00
N ASP A 261 -15.97 -9.49 -3.23
CA ASP A 261 -15.15 -8.76 -2.26
C ASP A 261 -16.04 -8.05 -1.22
N LEU A 262 -15.97 -8.48 0.04
CA LEU A 262 -16.69 -7.91 1.18
C LEU A 262 -15.81 -6.95 2.01
N GLY A 263 -14.69 -6.51 1.44
CA GLY A 263 -13.74 -5.63 2.10
C GLY A 263 -12.96 -6.36 3.20
N ILE A 264 -12.95 -5.80 4.41
CA ILE A 264 -12.17 -6.36 5.53
C ILE A 264 -12.68 -7.72 6.01
N VAL A 265 -13.93 -8.06 5.68
CA VAL A 265 -14.54 -9.37 5.99
C VAL A 265 -14.04 -10.47 5.07
N GLY A 266 -13.34 -10.13 3.98
CA GLY A 266 -12.71 -11.08 3.06
C GLY A 266 -13.54 -11.34 1.81
N MET A 267 -13.16 -12.39 1.07
CA MET A 267 -13.78 -12.75 -0.20
C MET A 267 -14.76 -13.91 -0.04
N ARG A 268 -15.99 -13.71 -0.50
CA ARG A 268 -17.08 -14.68 -0.34
C ARG A 268 -16.73 -16.03 -0.97
N GLY A 269 -16.83 -17.09 -0.17
CA GLY A 269 -16.56 -18.47 -0.58
C GLY A 269 -15.08 -18.83 -0.69
N THR A 270 -14.22 -18.13 0.06
CA THR A 270 -12.78 -18.41 0.15
C THR A 270 -12.35 -18.49 1.61
N GLU A 271 -11.17 -19.03 1.88
CA GLU A 271 -10.56 -19.07 3.23
C GLU A 271 -10.33 -17.68 3.85
N SER A 272 -10.33 -16.62 3.03
CA SER A 272 -10.17 -15.24 3.53
C SER A 272 -11.43 -14.70 4.22
N MET A 273 -12.58 -15.34 4.02
CA MET A 273 -13.85 -14.91 4.62
C MET A 273 -13.79 -15.06 6.14
N LEU A 274 -14.44 -14.16 6.88
CA LEU A 274 -14.64 -14.35 8.32
C LEU A 274 -15.44 -15.65 8.58
N PRO A 275 -15.30 -16.25 9.77
CA PRO A 275 -16.27 -17.23 10.26
C PRO A 275 -17.70 -16.70 10.13
N ASP A 276 -18.66 -17.60 9.90
CA ASP A 276 -20.06 -17.23 9.90
C ASP A 276 -20.45 -16.79 11.32
N ASP A 277 -20.88 -15.54 11.45
CA ASP A 277 -21.20 -14.95 12.74
C ASP A 277 -22.54 -15.44 13.31
N GLU A 278 -23.34 -16.16 12.52
CA GLU A 278 -24.51 -16.91 13.02
C GLU A 278 -24.09 -18.20 13.77
N ASP A 279 -23.01 -18.84 13.34
CA ASP A 279 -22.50 -20.11 13.92
C ASP A 279 -21.42 -19.87 15.01
N ASP A 280 -20.52 -18.90 14.80
CA ASP A 280 -19.40 -18.56 15.69
C ASP A 280 -19.22 -17.03 15.80
N GLU A 281 -20.13 -16.39 16.54
CA GLU A 281 -20.13 -14.93 16.73
C GLU A 281 -18.84 -14.41 17.40
N ASP A 282 -18.34 -15.11 18.43
CA ASP A 282 -17.15 -14.71 19.17
C ASP A 282 -15.89 -14.82 18.29
N GLY A 283 -15.74 -15.90 17.53
CA GLY A 283 -14.65 -16.08 16.57
C GLY A 283 -14.71 -15.07 15.43
N ALA A 284 -15.90 -14.79 14.89
CA ALA A 284 -16.09 -13.77 13.87
C ALA A 284 -15.74 -12.35 14.39
N ALA A 285 -16.16 -12.02 15.62
CA ALA A 285 -15.84 -10.74 16.27
C ALA A 285 -14.34 -10.60 16.54
N ALA A 286 -13.68 -11.66 17.02
CA ALA A 286 -12.23 -11.67 17.26
C ALA A 286 -11.44 -11.46 15.97
N ALA A 287 -11.76 -12.23 14.92
CA ALA A 287 -11.10 -12.11 13.61
C ALA A 287 -11.37 -10.74 12.96
N LEU A 288 -12.59 -10.20 13.09
CA LEU A 288 -12.90 -8.84 12.63
C LEU A 288 -12.08 -7.79 13.40
N GLY A 289 -12.02 -7.88 14.73
CA GLY A 289 -11.26 -6.99 15.59
C GLY A 289 -9.77 -6.98 15.24
N GLU A 290 -9.18 -8.16 15.06
CA GLU A 290 -7.81 -8.32 14.61
C GLU A 290 -7.54 -7.60 13.28
N ARG A 291 -8.41 -7.79 12.28
CA ARG A 291 -8.26 -7.15 10.96
C ARG A 291 -8.42 -5.64 11.04
N ILE A 292 -9.41 -5.13 11.80
CA ILE A 292 -9.62 -3.68 12.00
C ILE A 292 -8.37 -3.06 12.63
N ALA A 293 -7.83 -3.68 13.69
CA ALA A 293 -6.62 -3.22 14.36
C ALA A 293 -5.43 -3.21 13.41
N TRP A 294 -5.25 -4.27 12.62
CA TRP A 294 -4.17 -4.38 11.63
C TRP A 294 -4.24 -3.29 10.54
N VAL A 295 -5.43 -2.95 10.03
CA VAL A 295 -5.59 -1.83 9.09
C VAL A 295 -5.21 -0.50 9.75
N ALA A 296 -5.55 -0.31 11.03
CA ALA A 296 -5.21 0.90 11.78
C ALA A 296 -3.70 1.05 12.04
N GLU A 297 -2.91 -0.02 11.91
CA GLU A 297 -1.45 0.03 11.99
C GLU A 297 -0.78 0.59 10.73
N PHE A 298 -1.49 0.65 9.60
CA PHE A 298 -0.89 1.14 8.34
C PHE A 298 -0.39 2.58 8.49
N ALA A 299 -1.23 3.44 9.09
CA ALA A 299 -0.87 4.77 9.54
C ALA A 299 -1.96 5.32 10.46
N GLU A 300 -1.63 6.39 11.19
CA GLU A 300 -2.59 7.08 12.04
C GLU A 300 -3.80 7.57 11.24
N GLY A 301 -4.98 7.17 11.68
CA GLY A 301 -6.24 7.59 11.08
C GLY A 301 -6.64 6.80 9.84
N VAL A 302 -5.96 5.68 9.53
CA VAL A 302 -6.42 4.72 8.54
C VAL A 302 -7.38 3.76 9.23
N MET A 303 -8.57 3.57 8.64
CA MET A 303 -9.60 2.68 9.13
C MET A 303 -10.20 1.93 7.93
N PRO A 304 -10.91 0.81 8.16
CA PRO A 304 -11.61 0.12 7.08
C PRO A 304 -12.66 1.04 6.45
N ALA A 305 -13.06 0.75 5.22
CA ALA A 305 -14.07 1.54 4.52
C ALA A 305 -14.89 0.65 3.58
N ALA A 306 -16.08 1.11 3.20
CA ALA A 306 -16.97 0.43 2.25
C ALA A 306 -16.30 0.09 0.91
N ARG A 307 -15.27 0.84 0.52
CA ARG A 307 -14.51 0.62 -0.72
C ARG A 307 -13.01 0.56 -0.40
N PRO A 308 -12.28 -0.46 -0.90
CA PRO A 308 -10.82 -0.57 -0.68
C PRO A 308 -10.02 0.66 -1.13
N ALA A 309 -10.47 1.33 -2.21
CA ALA A 309 -9.85 2.56 -2.69
C ALA A 309 -9.87 3.70 -1.65
N THR A 310 -10.89 3.76 -0.79
CA THR A 310 -11.01 4.76 0.28
C THR A 310 -9.97 4.51 1.37
N VAL A 311 -9.63 3.26 1.66
CA VAL A 311 -8.52 2.90 2.57
C VAL A 311 -7.19 3.32 1.97
N GLY A 312 -6.97 3.07 0.67
CA GLY A 312 -5.76 3.48 -0.04
C GLY A 312 -5.57 5.01 -0.06
N ALA A 313 -6.66 5.76 -0.27
CA ALA A 313 -6.68 7.21 -0.19
C ALA A 313 -6.39 7.73 1.23
N ALA A 314 -7.02 7.14 2.25
CA ALA A 314 -6.78 7.50 3.65
C ALA A 314 -5.33 7.25 4.08
N LEU A 315 -4.71 6.17 3.60
CA LEU A 315 -3.29 5.91 3.81
C LEU A 315 -2.42 7.00 3.17
N LEU A 316 -2.74 7.42 1.94
CA LEU A 316 -1.98 8.48 1.29
C LEU A 316 -2.16 9.83 2.01
N ASP A 317 -3.37 10.14 2.49
CA ASP A 317 -3.62 11.33 3.31
C ASP A 317 -2.80 11.31 4.61
N ALA A 318 -2.70 10.14 5.27
CA ALA A 318 -1.92 9.98 6.48
C ALA A 318 -0.41 10.14 6.23
N VAL A 319 0.11 9.56 5.14
CA VAL A 319 1.51 9.74 4.70
C VAL A 319 1.80 11.22 4.42
N ARG A 320 0.90 11.91 3.70
CA ARG A 320 1.05 13.32 3.35
C ARG A 320 1.04 14.23 4.58
N ARG A 321 0.16 13.96 5.55
CA ARG A 321 0.07 14.74 6.80
C ARG A 321 1.35 14.68 7.63
N ARG A 322 2.10 13.57 7.55
CA ARG A 322 3.40 13.41 8.23
C ARG A 322 4.57 14.05 7.45
N GLY A 323 4.36 14.41 6.18
CA GLY A 323 5.38 15.02 5.36
C GLY A 323 5.75 16.43 5.83
N ARG A 324 7.03 16.80 5.68
CA ARG A 324 7.53 18.15 6.02
C ARG A 324 6.92 19.26 5.16
N GLN A 325 6.45 18.92 3.96
CA GLN A 325 5.79 19.86 3.05
C GLN A 325 4.44 19.28 2.60
N PRO A 326 3.33 20.00 2.79
CA PRO A 326 2.04 19.58 2.26
C PRO A 326 2.04 19.77 0.74
N HIS A 327 2.18 18.67 -0.01
CA HIS A 327 1.99 18.69 -1.46
C HIS A 327 0.52 19.02 -1.76
N ARG A 328 0.26 20.20 -2.35
CA ARG A 328 -1.08 20.56 -2.84
C ARG A 328 -1.41 19.70 -4.05
N ILE A 329 -2.46 18.89 -3.93
CA ILE A 329 -2.97 18.02 -4.99
C ILE A 329 -4.41 18.43 -5.25
N GLU A 330 -4.72 18.67 -6.51
CA GLU A 330 -6.04 19.06 -6.99
C GLU A 330 -6.48 18.10 -8.09
N ALA A 331 -7.78 17.94 -8.25
CA ALA A 331 -8.31 17.06 -9.30
C ALA A 331 -7.83 17.57 -10.66
N CYS A 332 -7.19 16.70 -11.45
CA CYS A 332 -6.60 17.09 -12.72
C CYS A 332 -7.06 16.11 -13.82
N PRO A 333 -8.31 16.24 -14.32
CA PRO A 333 -8.78 15.43 -15.44
C PRO A 333 -7.93 15.67 -16.70
N LEU A 334 -8.00 14.76 -17.66
CA LEU A 334 -7.33 14.97 -18.95
C LEU A 334 -7.94 16.16 -19.69
N PRO A 335 -7.13 17.01 -20.35
CA PRO A 335 -7.64 18.01 -21.28
C PRO A 335 -8.52 17.37 -22.35
N ALA A 336 -9.59 18.05 -22.76
CA ALA A 336 -10.56 17.50 -23.72
C ALA A 336 -9.94 17.15 -25.07
N THR A 337 -8.96 17.94 -25.54
CA THR A 337 -8.20 17.70 -26.77
C THR A 337 -7.38 16.41 -26.68
N VAL A 338 -6.67 16.22 -25.57
CA VAL A 338 -5.90 15.00 -25.27
C VAL A 338 -6.81 13.78 -25.27
N TYR A 339 -7.97 13.87 -24.59
CA TYR A 339 -8.92 12.76 -24.53
C TYR A 339 -9.54 12.45 -25.89
N ALA A 340 -9.82 13.46 -26.72
CA ALA A 340 -10.37 13.28 -28.06
C ALA A 340 -9.38 12.61 -29.03
N GLU A 341 -8.11 13.01 -28.99
CA GLU A 341 -7.06 12.44 -29.85
C GLU A 341 -6.52 11.10 -29.35
N THR A 342 -6.44 10.93 -28.03
CA THR A 342 -5.90 9.72 -27.41
C THR A 342 -6.71 9.39 -26.15
N PRO A 343 -7.87 8.71 -26.31
CA PRO A 343 -8.75 8.38 -25.19
C PRO A 343 -8.08 7.56 -24.07
N ARG A 344 -7.02 6.82 -24.42
CA ARG A 344 -6.21 6.02 -23.49
C ARG A 344 -4.73 6.34 -23.70
N LEU A 345 -4.16 7.19 -22.82
CA LEU A 345 -2.79 7.72 -22.95
C LEU A 345 -1.71 6.64 -23.02
N ASP A 346 -1.75 5.70 -22.08
CA ASP A 346 -0.80 4.60 -21.98
C ASP A 346 -1.61 3.29 -21.86
N PRO A 347 -2.07 2.75 -22.99
CA PRO A 347 -2.88 1.54 -23.00
C PRO A 347 -2.05 0.30 -22.65
N ASP A 348 -2.74 -0.74 -22.18
CA ASP A 348 -2.15 -2.01 -21.72
C ASP A 348 -2.00 -2.97 -22.90
N ILE A 349 -0.97 -3.84 -22.88
CA ILE A 349 -0.69 -4.82 -23.96
C ILE A 349 -1.65 -6.02 -24.05
N GLU A 350 -2.84 -5.94 -23.44
CA GLU A 350 -3.84 -7.02 -23.30
C GLU A 350 -4.31 -7.64 -24.62
N ARG A 351 -4.19 -6.91 -25.74
CA ARG A 351 -4.67 -7.36 -27.06
C ARG A 351 -3.56 -7.99 -27.91
N TRP A 352 -2.33 -8.01 -27.42
CA TRP A 352 -1.20 -8.46 -28.21
C TRP A 352 -1.12 -10.00 -28.24
N THR A 353 -1.04 -10.54 -29.45
CA THR A 353 -0.87 -11.97 -29.71
C THR A 353 0.17 -12.19 -30.80
N HIS A 354 0.95 -13.25 -30.65
CA HIS A 354 1.96 -13.68 -31.61
C HIS A 354 1.93 -15.21 -31.73
N GLY A 355 1.42 -15.72 -32.85
CA GLY A 355 1.33 -17.15 -33.12
C GLY A 355 -0.04 -17.77 -32.81
N GLY A 356 -0.18 -19.06 -33.11
CA GLY A 356 -1.45 -19.79 -32.99
C GLY A 356 -1.82 -20.11 -31.54
N HIS A 357 -3.09 -19.89 -31.19
CA HIS A 357 -3.63 -20.05 -29.83
C HIS A 357 -3.59 -21.47 -29.23
N LYS A 358 -3.29 -22.51 -30.02
CA LYS A 358 -3.27 -23.90 -29.53
C LYS A 358 -1.86 -24.47 -29.53
N ALA A 359 -1.44 -25.03 -28.40
CA ALA A 359 -0.26 -25.88 -28.33
C ALA A 359 -0.39 -27.01 -29.35
N ARG A 360 0.71 -27.33 -30.04
CA ARG A 360 0.79 -28.44 -30.99
C ARG A 360 1.76 -29.46 -30.42
N GLY A 361 1.37 -30.73 -30.42
CA GLY A 361 2.22 -31.81 -29.90
C GLY A 361 2.35 -31.77 -28.39
N ASP A 362 3.57 -31.95 -27.90
CA ASP A 362 4.02 -32.06 -26.51
C ASP A 362 4.45 -30.71 -25.90
N GLN A 363 3.82 -29.61 -26.30
CA GLN A 363 4.14 -28.28 -25.80
C GLN A 363 3.17 -27.85 -24.69
N VAL A 364 3.68 -27.11 -23.71
CA VAL A 364 2.90 -26.55 -22.60
C VAL A 364 2.87 -25.02 -22.68
N ASP A 365 1.72 -24.43 -22.32
CA ASP A 365 1.58 -22.98 -22.23
C ASP A 365 1.86 -22.55 -20.78
N VAL A 366 2.89 -21.73 -20.59
CA VAL A 366 3.32 -21.23 -19.28
C VAL A 366 2.91 -19.77 -19.14
N ILE A 367 2.08 -19.48 -18.14
CA ILE A 367 1.66 -18.13 -17.79
C ILE A 367 2.63 -17.58 -16.74
N VAL A 368 3.25 -16.46 -17.06
CA VAL A 368 4.12 -15.73 -16.14
C VAL A 368 3.50 -14.38 -15.77
N ASP A 369 3.58 -14.00 -14.50
CA ASP A 369 3.09 -12.73 -13.99
C ASP A 369 4.16 -11.97 -13.22
N GLN A 370 4.04 -10.64 -13.24
CA GLN A 370 4.89 -9.77 -12.44
C GLN A 370 4.30 -9.58 -11.03
N ARG A 371 5.08 -9.90 -10.00
CA ARG A 371 4.67 -9.78 -8.59
C ARG A 371 4.29 -8.33 -8.24
N ALA A 372 3.02 -8.09 -7.91
CA ALA A 372 2.51 -6.77 -7.48
C ALA A 372 2.97 -5.61 -8.40
N ALA A 373 2.87 -5.80 -9.71
CA ALA A 373 3.42 -4.94 -10.76
C ALA A 373 3.16 -3.44 -10.56
N TYR A 374 1.89 -3.06 -10.39
CA TYR A 374 1.48 -1.68 -10.17
C TYR A 374 2.01 -1.09 -8.87
N LEU A 375 2.14 -1.90 -7.81
CA LEU A 375 2.69 -1.44 -6.54
C LEU A 375 4.20 -1.19 -6.66
N ALA A 376 4.91 -2.00 -7.43
CA ALA A 376 6.32 -1.77 -7.77
C ALA A 376 6.50 -0.44 -8.52
N SER A 377 5.68 -0.18 -9.53
CA SER A 377 5.73 1.04 -10.34
C SER A 377 5.32 2.29 -9.56
N ALA A 378 4.22 2.23 -8.80
CA ALA A 378 3.70 3.37 -8.03
C ALA A 378 4.75 3.97 -7.08
N GLY A 379 5.58 3.15 -6.44
CA GLY A 379 6.62 3.65 -5.53
C GLY A 379 7.86 4.25 -6.21
N GLN A 380 8.04 4.03 -7.52
CA GLN A 380 9.23 4.45 -8.27
C GLN A 380 8.99 5.67 -9.16
N VAL A 381 7.81 5.74 -9.78
CA VAL A 381 7.51 6.82 -10.73
C VAL A 381 7.40 8.18 -10.05
N GLU A 382 7.84 9.20 -10.77
CA GLU A 382 7.56 10.59 -10.40
C GLU A 382 6.21 11.01 -10.95
N LEU A 383 5.49 11.80 -10.15
CA LEU A 383 4.11 12.21 -10.40
C LEU A 383 4.01 13.73 -10.24
N GLY A 384 3.33 14.37 -11.18
CA GLY A 384 3.15 15.82 -11.21
C GLY A 384 2.15 16.34 -10.20
N TYR A 385 2.41 17.51 -9.62
CA TYR A 385 1.53 18.21 -8.69
C TYR A 385 1.83 19.72 -8.72
N GLY A 386 1.19 20.50 -7.83
CA GLY A 386 1.51 21.91 -7.64
C GLY A 386 0.61 22.90 -8.37
N GLY A 387 -0.49 22.44 -8.97
CA GLY A 387 -1.51 23.28 -9.62
C GLY A 387 -1.94 22.72 -10.97
N GLU A 388 -2.61 23.57 -11.75
CA GLU A 388 -3.00 23.24 -13.13
C GLU A 388 -1.77 23.13 -14.04
N PRO A 389 -1.73 22.13 -14.94
CA PRO A 389 -0.64 21.99 -15.89
C PRO A 389 -0.65 23.12 -16.94
N VAL A 390 0.52 23.52 -17.39
CA VAL A 390 0.71 24.58 -18.39
C VAL A 390 0.85 23.95 -19.78
N GLU A 391 0.04 24.41 -20.73
CA GLU A 391 0.16 24.03 -22.14
C GLU A 391 1.36 24.71 -22.79
N LEU A 392 2.17 23.93 -23.49
CA LEU A 392 3.29 24.41 -24.30
C LEU A 392 3.11 24.00 -25.76
N SER A 393 3.22 24.98 -26.65
CA SER A 393 3.12 24.82 -28.11
C SER A 393 4.48 24.75 -28.81
N LYS A 394 5.58 25.10 -28.12
CA LYS A 394 6.95 24.97 -28.60
C LYS A 394 7.78 24.28 -27.54
N ILE A 395 8.40 23.16 -27.91
CA ILE A 395 9.14 22.30 -27.00
C ILE A 395 10.49 22.00 -27.64
N ASP A 396 11.55 22.09 -26.85
CA ASP A 396 12.85 21.57 -27.21
C ASP A 396 12.91 20.08 -26.83
N PRO A 397 13.03 19.14 -27.79
CA PRO A 397 13.09 17.71 -27.49
C PRO A 397 14.31 17.31 -26.63
N SER A 398 15.34 18.15 -26.55
CA SER A 398 16.50 17.89 -25.68
C SER A 398 16.15 17.77 -24.19
N VAL A 399 14.96 18.22 -23.79
CA VAL A 399 14.45 18.10 -22.42
C VAL A 399 14.43 16.64 -21.91
N PHE A 400 14.31 15.64 -22.80
CA PHE A 400 14.33 14.22 -22.41
C PHE A 400 15.72 13.63 -22.22
N VAL A 401 16.77 14.39 -22.56
CA VAL A 401 18.17 14.02 -22.27
C VAL A 401 18.55 14.43 -20.83
N GLU A 402 17.76 15.31 -20.21
CA GLU A 402 17.99 15.73 -18.83
C GLU A 402 17.84 14.56 -17.85
N LYS A 403 18.59 14.62 -16.74
CA LYS A 403 18.51 13.59 -15.68
C LYS A 403 17.11 13.48 -15.07
N SER A 404 16.35 14.57 -15.10
CA SER A 404 15.03 14.70 -14.48
C SER A 404 14.12 15.52 -15.39
N PRO A 405 13.63 14.93 -16.50
CA PRO A 405 12.75 15.64 -17.42
C PRO A 405 11.46 16.08 -16.71
N PRO A 406 10.83 17.18 -17.15
CA PRO A 406 9.63 17.68 -16.53
C PRO A 406 8.50 16.68 -16.66
N TYR A 407 7.66 16.60 -15.63
CA TYR A 407 6.49 15.76 -15.67
C TYR A 407 5.39 16.40 -16.51
N GLY A 408 4.97 15.66 -17.53
CA GLY A 408 3.93 16.09 -18.45
C GLY A 408 3.36 14.98 -19.31
N ILE A 409 2.35 15.38 -20.09
CA ILE A 409 1.86 14.66 -21.26
C ILE A 409 2.32 15.37 -22.52
N TRP A 410 2.60 14.59 -23.55
CA TRP A 410 3.29 15.04 -24.74
C TRP A 410 2.64 14.45 -25.97
N ARG A 411 2.41 15.29 -26.97
CA ARG A 411 1.93 14.87 -28.28
C ARG A 411 3.13 14.52 -29.14
N VAL A 412 3.31 13.23 -29.39
CA VAL A 412 4.47 12.69 -30.11
C VAL A 412 4.03 12.08 -31.43
N THR A 413 4.87 12.22 -32.44
CA THR A 413 4.81 11.45 -33.68
C THR A 413 6.00 10.50 -33.73
N THR A 414 5.74 9.21 -33.85
CA THR A 414 6.77 8.17 -34.00
C THR A 414 6.86 7.71 -35.46
N PRO A 415 8.05 7.35 -35.96
CA PRO A 415 8.19 6.71 -37.27
C PRO A 415 7.52 5.31 -37.29
N PRO A 416 7.34 4.71 -38.48
CA PRO A 416 6.94 3.31 -38.59
C PRO A 416 7.87 2.41 -37.79
N ALA A 417 7.33 1.52 -36.96
CA ALA A 417 8.18 0.65 -36.15
C ALA A 417 9.03 -0.31 -37.00
N ALA A 418 8.61 -0.63 -38.23
CA ALA A 418 9.39 -1.44 -39.16
C ALA A 418 10.64 -0.73 -39.71
N SER A 419 10.75 0.59 -39.57
CA SER A 419 11.97 1.34 -39.92
C SER A 419 12.95 1.47 -38.76
N LEU A 420 12.63 0.93 -37.58
CA LEU A 420 13.48 0.99 -36.39
C LEU A 420 14.23 -0.33 -36.21
N ASP A 421 15.54 -0.22 -36.04
CA ASP A 421 16.40 -1.38 -35.86
C ASP A 421 16.12 -2.11 -34.54
N GLY A 422 16.16 -3.45 -34.58
CA GLY A 422 15.99 -4.31 -33.40
C GLY A 422 14.54 -4.61 -33.01
N LEU A 423 13.55 -3.83 -33.46
CA LEU A 423 12.14 -4.13 -33.19
C LEU A 423 11.68 -5.36 -33.98
N THR A 424 10.83 -6.20 -33.37
CA THR A 424 10.31 -7.42 -33.99
C THR A 424 8.83 -7.64 -33.72
N ARG A 425 8.11 -8.17 -34.71
CA ARG A 425 6.69 -8.56 -34.57
C ARG A 425 6.46 -9.75 -33.63
N ARG A 426 7.54 -10.39 -33.17
CA ARG A 426 7.51 -11.44 -32.14
C ARG A 426 7.39 -10.91 -30.72
N LEU A 427 7.47 -9.58 -30.54
CA LEU A 427 7.27 -8.89 -29.27
C LEU A 427 6.22 -7.77 -29.43
N PRO A 428 5.55 -7.36 -28.35
CA PRO A 428 4.72 -6.15 -28.38
C PRO A 428 5.57 -4.92 -28.69
N LEU A 429 4.98 -3.95 -29.37
CA LEU A 429 5.63 -2.67 -29.59
C LEU A 429 5.86 -1.96 -28.24
N PRO A 430 6.95 -1.16 -28.13
CA PRO A 430 7.23 -0.37 -26.94
C PRO A 430 6.01 0.41 -26.47
N HIS A 431 5.25 1.04 -27.37
CA HIS A 431 3.99 1.71 -27.05
C HIS A 431 2.89 1.25 -28.03
N GLU A 432 1.69 0.89 -27.55
CA GLU A 432 0.68 0.28 -28.43
C GLU A 432 0.12 1.22 -29.51
N ASN A 433 0.15 2.53 -29.28
CA ASN A 433 -0.27 3.49 -30.30
C ASN A 433 0.73 3.60 -31.46
N MET A 434 1.95 3.05 -31.35
CA MET A 434 2.86 2.94 -32.49
C MET A 434 2.27 2.02 -33.56
N GLN A 435 2.66 2.23 -34.81
CA GLN A 435 2.23 1.41 -35.94
C GLN A 435 3.44 0.78 -36.62
N TRP A 436 3.31 -0.44 -37.13
CA TRP A 436 4.41 -1.12 -37.81
C TRP A 436 4.77 -0.47 -39.14
N GLU A 437 3.77 -0.13 -39.95
CA GLU A 437 3.97 0.29 -41.35
C GLU A 437 3.79 1.79 -41.59
N ALA A 438 3.38 2.56 -40.57
CA ALA A 438 3.04 3.96 -40.72
C ALA A 438 3.52 4.78 -39.54
N GLU A 439 3.69 6.08 -39.75
CA GLU A 439 3.86 7.02 -38.65
C GLU A 439 2.61 7.04 -37.77
N ALA A 440 2.80 7.29 -36.47
CA ALA A 440 1.71 7.34 -35.52
C ALA A 440 1.84 8.58 -34.64
N THR A 441 0.74 9.33 -34.50
CA THR A 441 0.68 10.52 -33.63
C THR A 441 -0.29 10.27 -32.49
N PHE A 442 0.18 10.47 -31.24
CA PHE A 442 -0.62 10.25 -30.04
C PHE A 442 -0.10 11.04 -28.85
N TRP A 443 -0.94 11.22 -27.84
CA TRP A 443 -0.53 11.76 -26.55
C TRP A 443 -0.02 10.66 -25.63
N THR A 444 1.08 10.89 -24.94
CA THR A 444 1.67 9.93 -24.01
C THR A 444 2.34 10.63 -22.82
N THR A 445 2.68 9.88 -21.78
CA THR A 445 3.33 10.42 -20.58
C THR A 445 4.83 10.61 -20.76
N THR A 446 5.43 11.44 -19.92
CA THR A 446 6.90 11.58 -19.83
C THR A 446 7.59 10.23 -19.63
N ARG A 447 7.00 9.37 -18.80
CA ARG A 447 7.55 8.04 -18.53
C ARG A 447 7.53 7.13 -19.77
N ALA A 448 6.51 7.25 -20.59
CA ALA A 448 6.43 6.53 -21.85
C ALA A 448 7.41 7.08 -22.90
N ILE A 449 7.64 8.39 -22.96
CA ILE A 449 8.73 8.95 -23.78
C ILE A 449 10.07 8.37 -23.35
N GLN A 450 10.38 8.35 -22.06
CA GLN A 450 11.62 7.76 -21.54
C GLN A 450 11.81 6.30 -21.99
N GLN A 451 10.72 5.54 -22.12
CA GLN A 451 10.79 4.20 -22.69
C GLN A 451 11.00 4.22 -24.21
N LEU A 452 10.33 5.09 -24.95
CA LEU A 452 10.51 5.21 -26.40
C LEU A 452 11.97 5.53 -26.75
N VAL A 453 12.64 6.40 -25.98
CA VAL A 453 14.07 6.70 -26.17
C VAL A 453 15.03 5.65 -25.59
N ALA A 454 14.54 4.73 -24.75
CA ALA A 454 15.39 3.69 -24.20
C ALA A 454 15.82 2.69 -25.29
N PRO A 455 17.00 2.05 -25.16
CA PRO A 455 17.45 1.01 -26.09
C PRO A 455 16.43 -0.12 -26.25
N VAL A 456 16.41 -0.73 -27.43
CA VAL A 456 15.53 -1.87 -27.71
C VAL A 456 15.79 -3.04 -26.76
N ASP A 457 17.07 -3.32 -26.45
CA ASP A 457 17.48 -4.35 -25.50
C ASP A 457 16.91 -4.14 -24.09
N ASP A 458 16.60 -2.88 -23.74
CA ASP A 458 15.99 -2.48 -22.47
C ASP A 458 14.45 -2.39 -22.52
N GLY A 459 13.83 -2.88 -23.61
CA GLY A 459 12.38 -2.85 -23.83
C GLY A 459 11.84 -1.51 -24.34
N GLY A 460 12.71 -0.66 -24.87
CA GLY A 460 12.37 0.61 -25.51
C GLY A 460 12.28 0.54 -27.03
N ALA A 461 12.19 1.71 -27.69
CA ALA A 461 12.14 1.82 -29.16
C ALA A 461 13.46 2.28 -29.80
N GLY A 462 14.47 2.65 -29.00
CA GLY A 462 15.75 3.14 -29.49
C GLY A 462 15.70 4.49 -30.20
N LEU A 463 14.59 5.23 -30.06
CA LEU A 463 14.41 6.51 -30.73
C LEU A 463 15.33 7.58 -30.13
N SER A 464 15.86 8.45 -30.96
CA SER A 464 16.44 9.71 -30.50
C SER A 464 15.36 10.74 -30.18
N ALA A 465 15.71 11.74 -29.35
CA ALA A 465 14.80 12.85 -29.06
C ALA A 465 14.35 13.61 -30.32
N ALA A 466 15.19 13.65 -31.37
CA ALA A 466 14.86 14.32 -32.62
C ALA A 466 13.87 13.51 -33.50
N GLU A 467 13.87 12.18 -33.39
CA GLU A 467 12.92 11.32 -34.09
C GLU A 467 11.53 11.29 -33.44
N LEU A 468 11.44 11.72 -32.17
CA LEU A 468 10.16 12.02 -31.54
C LEU A 468 9.67 13.36 -32.08
N GLY A 469 8.73 13.33 -33.02
CA GLY A 469 8.07 14.54 -33.53
C GLY A 469 7.17 15.16 -32.46
N ILE A 470 7.73 15.99 -31.58
CA ILE A 470 6.98 16.59 -30.47
C ILE A 470 6.28 17.86 -30.94
N SER A 471 4.94 17.85 -30.87
CA SER A 471 4.09 18.92 -31.39
C SER A 471 3.25 19.65 -30.34
N GLY A 472 3.26 19.19 -29.08
CA GLY A 472 2.56 19.84 -27.97
C GLY A 472 2.79 19.14 -26.64
N ALA A 473 2.57 19.86 -25.55
CA ALA A 473 2.72 19.32 -24.19
C ALA A 473 1.85 20.04 -23.17
N TRP A 474 1.59 19.34 -22.08
CA TRP A 474 1.06 19.90 -20.84
C TRP A 474 1.98 19.51 -19.69
N LEU A 475 2.56 20.49 -18.99
CA LEU A 475 3.57 20.27 -17.96
C LEU A 475 3.05 20.66 -16.57
N TRP A 476 3.35 19.84 -15.57
CA TRP A 476 3.03 20.14 -14.18
C TRP A 476 4.08 21.07 -13.58
N PRO A 477 3.69 22.01 -12.69
CA PRO A 477 4.64 22.92 -12.05
C PRO A 477 5.71 22.21 -11.19
N GLN A 478 5.35 21.08 -10.58
CA GLN A 478 6.23 20.30 -9.72
C GLN A 478 6.03 18.81 -9.97
N HIS A 479 7.03 17.99 -9.66
CA HIS A 479 6.89 16.53 -9.67
C HIS A 479 7.78 15.86 -8.63
N GLY A 480 7.43 14.64 -8.26
CA GLY A 480 8.20 13.83 -7.32
C GLY A 480 7.58 12.47 -7.06
N ARG A 481 8.24 11.65 -6.24
CA ARG A 481 7.77 10.29 -5.91
C ARG A 481 6.70 10.29 -4.81
N LEU A 482 5.52 10.82 -5.13
CA LEU A 482 4.44 11.07 -4.16
C LEU A 482 3.89 9.79 -3.51
N LEU A 483 3.96 8.65 -4.21
CA LEU A 483 3.44 7.37 -3.73
C LEU A 483 4.52 6.46 -3.13
N ARG A 484 5.76 6.92 -2.97
CA ARG A 484 6.87 6.08 -2.47
C ARG A 484 6.58 5.49 -1.10
N THR A 485 6.40 6.33 -0.08
CA THR A 485 6.14 5.87 1.29
C THR A 485 4.82 5.11 1.39
N TRP A 486 3.80 5.52 0.64
CA TRP A 486 2.52 4.81 0.54
C TRP A 486 2.71 3.37 0.02
N ALA A 487 3.48 3.22 -1.06
CA ALA A 487 3.78 1.92 -1.63
C ALA A 487 4.62 1.09 -0.65
N ASP A 488 5.67 1.67 -0.06
CA ASP A 488 6.58 0.96 0.85
C ASP A 488 5.84 0.39 2.08
N ILE A 489 4.90 1.13 2.67
CA ILE A 489 4.04 0.60 3.76
C ILE A 489 3.26 -0.63 3.30
N LEU A 490 2.60 -0.57 2.15
CA LEU A 490 1.82 -1.69 1.63
C LEU A 490 2.71 -2.87 1.22
N ARG A 491 3.93 -2.62 0.74
CA ARG A 491 4.90 -3.68 0.41
C ARG A 491 5.36 -4.43 1.65
N VAL A 492 5.71 -3.71 2.71
CA VAL A 492 6.09 -4.31 4.00
C VAL A 492 4.94 -5.14 4.55
N LYS A 493 3.74 -4.58 4.62
CA LYS A 493 2.56 -5.30 5.11
C LYS A 493 2.19 -6.51 4.25
N LEU A 494 2.44 -6.45 2.93
CA LEU A 494 2.21 -7.58 2.02
C LEU A 494 3.24 -8.69 2.25
N ALA A 495 4.51 -8.33 2.46
CA ALA A 495 5.56 -9.30 2.79
C ALA A 495 5.27 -9.99 4.13
N GLU A 496 4.97 -9.21 5.18
CA GLU A 496 4.56 -9.74 6.50
C GLU A 496 3.36 -10.70 6.40
N ALA A 497 2.33 -10.33 5.62
CA ALA A 497 1.16 -11.19 5.42
C ALA A 497 1.48 -12.47 4.62
N THR A 498 2.41 -12.38 3.67
CA THR A 498 2.85 -13.54 2.86
C THR A 498 3.64 -14.52 3.73
N GLU A 499 4.60 -14.03 4.51
CA GLU A 499 5.40 -14.82 5.44
C GLU A 499 4.53 -15.51 6.50
N ALA A 500 3.50 -14.81 6.99
CA ALA A 500 2.56 -15.36 7.97
C ALA A 500 1.46 -16.26 7.36
N GLY A 501 1.44 -16.49 6.04
CA GLY A 501 0.39 -17.28 5.38
C GLY A 501 -1.02 -16.68 5.49
N ARG A 502 -1.14 -15.37 5.69
CA ARG A 502 -2.41 -14.67 5.96
C ARG A 502 -3.09 -14.22 4.66
N GLN A 503 -3.77 -15.15 4.01
CA GLN A 503 -4.46 -14.91 2.74
C GLN A 503 -5.49 -13.76 2.82
N ASP A 504 -6.17 -13.60 3.96
CA ASP A 504 -7.08 -12.49 4.25
C ASP A 504 -6.42 -11.12 4.14
N ARG A 505 -5.20 -10.99 4.68
CA ARG A 505 -4.41 -9.76 4.64
C ARG A 505 -3.81 -9.51 3.26
N ILE A 506 -3.35 -10.57 2.59
CA ILE A 506 -2.82 -10.51 1.22
C ILE A 506 -3.89 -9.98 0.26
N ASP A 507 -5.10 -10.53 0.31
CA ASP A 507 -6.21 -10.13 -0.57
C ASP A 507 -6.68 -8.71 -0.26
N LEU A 508 -6.75 -8.33 1.02
CA LEU A 508 -7.10 -6.97 1.42
C LEU A 508 -6.09 -5.94 0.86
N ILE A 509 -4.78 -6.17 1.00
CA ILE A 509 -3.75 -5.25 0.45
C ILE A 509 -3.85 -5.18 -1.07
N LYS A 510 -3.95 -6.34 -1.75
CA LYS A 510 -4.15 -6.40 -3.20
C LYS A 510 -5.38 -5.61 -3.61
N ASN A 511 -6.45 -5.68 -2.84
CA ASN A 511 -7.66 -4.96 -3.13
C ASN A 511 -7.50 -3.46 -2.96
N VAL A 512 -6.85 -3.02 -1.88
CA VAL A 512 -6.57 -1.62 -1.56
C VAL A 512 -5.76 -0.94 -2.66
N TYR A 513 -4.57 -1.46 -3.02
CA TYR A 513 -3.73 -0.75 -3.98
C TYR A 513 -4.33 -0.79 -5.39
N LYS A 514 -4.87 -1.93 -5.84
CA LYS A 514 -5.46 -2.04 -7.18
C LYS A 514 -6.67 -1.12 -7.35
N ALA A 515 -7.55 -1.08 -6.35
CA ALA A 515 -8.74 -0.24 -6.42
C ALA A 515 -8.39 1.25 -6.33
N PHE A 516 -7.44 1.63 -5.48
CA PHE A 516 -7.00 3.02 -5.35
C PHE A 516 -6.35 3.53 -6.64
N LEU A 517 -5.34 2.81 -7.15
CA LEU A 517 -4.64 3.18 -8.39
C LEU A 517 -5.59 3.16 -9.59
N GLY A 518 -6.53 2.21 -9.64
CA GLY A 518 -7.54 2.13 -10.69
C GLY A 518 -8.49 3.33 -10.71
N ARG A 519 -8.91 3.84 -9.55
CA ARG A 519 -9.81 5.00 -9.48
C ARG A 519 -9.15 6.33 -9.80
N MET A 520 -7.81 6.41 -9.78
CA MET A 520 -7.10 7.61 -10.21
C MET A 520 -7.42 7.97 -11.66
N SER A 521 -7.78 7.01 -12.51
CA SER A 521 -8.06 7.28 -13.92
C SER A 521 -9.35 8.04 -14.19
N GLY A 522 -10.22 8.25 -13.20
CA GLY A 522 -11.52 8.88 -13.42
C GLY A 522 -12.12 9.56 -12.20
N ALA A 523 -13.38 9.99 -12.35
CA ALA A 523 -14.12 10.74 -11.34
C ALA A 523 -14.81 9.84 -10.29
N GLN A 524 -14.40 8.56 -10.15
CA GLN A 524 -15.07 7.59 -9.26
C GLN A 524 -14.74 7.80 -7.77
N HIS A 525 -13.92 8.80 -7.44
CA HIS A 525 -13.65 9.20 -6.06
C HIS A 525 -14.83 9.99 -5.48
N PRO A 526 -15.19 9.75 -4.20
CA PRO A 526 -16.22 10.54 -3.53
C PRO A 526 -15.79 12.02 -3.42
N PRO A 527 -16.72 12.98 -3.19
CA PRO A 527 -16.43 14.41 -3.14
C PRO A 527 -15.20 14.81 -2.33
N GLY A 528 -15.03 14.27 -1.12
CA GLY A 528 -13.87 14.56 -0.25
C GLY A 528 -12.52 14.02 -0.74
N GLN A 529 -12.52 13.15 -1.75
CA GLN A 529 -11.33 12.51 -2.32
C GLN A 529 -11.16 12.80 -3.82
N ARG A 530 -11.94 13.73 -4.38
CA ARG A 530 -11.90 14.07 -5.82
C ARG A 530 -10.52 14.51 -6.31
N HIS A 531 -9.70 15.08 -5.42
CA HIS A 531 -8.33 15.46 -5.76
C HIS A 531 -7.43 14.28 -6.17
N TYR A 532 -7.85 13.03 -5.92
CA TYR A 532 -7.18 11.83 -6.42
C TYR A 532 -7.61 11.41 -7.84
N GLN A 533 -8.50 12.16 -8.50
CA GLN A 533 -8.67 12.04 -9.95
C GLN A 533 -7.41 12.55 -10.65
N GLN A 534 -6.55 11.61 -11.05
CA GLN A 534 -5.20 11.82 -11.60
C GLN A 534 -4.93 10.83 -12.75
N PRO A 535 -5.62 10.96 -13.89
CA PRO A 535 -5.45 10.04 -15.03
C PRO A 535 -4.03 9.98 -15.59
N VAL A 536 -3.27 11.07 -15.52
CA VAL A 536 -1.86 11.08 -15.96
C VAL A 536 -0.96 10.31 -14.99
N TRP A 537 -1.26 10.31 -13.69
CA TRP A 537 -0.55 9.46 -12.72
C TRP A 537 -0.81 7.98 -13.02
N ALA A 538 -2.06 7.61 -13.24
CA ALA A 538 -2.43 6.24 -13.61
C ALA A 538 -1.73 5.79 -14.90
N ALA A 539 -1.69 6.66 -15.93
CA ALA A 539 -0.97 6.41 -17.18
C ALA A 539 0.55 6.25 -16.97
N SER A 540 1.16 7.09 -16.13
CA SER A 540 2.60 7.02 -15.83
C SER A 540 2.99 5.72 -15.12
N ILE A 541 2.15 5.26 -14.18
CA ILE A 541 2.33 3.98 -13.48
C ILE A 541 2.19 2.81 -14.47
N ARG A 542 1.23 2.88 -15.39
CA ARG A 542 1.07 1.89 -16.47
C ARG A 542 2.29 1.89 -17.40
N ALA A 543 2.73 3.04 -17.87
CA ALA A 543 3.92 3.17 -18.72
C ALA A 543 5.15 2.50 -18.09
N ASP A 544 5.42 2.75 -16.81
CA ASP A 544 6.53 2.10 -16.11
C ASP A 544 6.36 0.58 -15.98
N THR A 545 5.13 0.12 -15.76
CA THR A 545 4.81 -1.31 -15.69
C THR A 545 5.03 -1.99 -17.04
N ARG A 546 4.54 -1.38 -18.13
CA ARG A 546 4.75 -1.82 -19.51
C ARG A 546 6.24 -1.87 -19.87
N TRP A 547 7.00 -0.83 -19.51
CA TRP A 547 8.44 -0.82 -19.75
C TRP A 547 9.15 -1.99 -19.06
N ARG A 548 8.84 -2.23 -17.79
CA ARG A 548 9.41 -3.37 -17.06
C ARG A 548 9.02 -4.71 -17.70
N ALA A 549 7.79 -4.83 -18.16
CA ALA A 549 7.30 -6.03 -18.86
C ALA A 549 8.04 -6.27 -20.17
N LEU A 550 8.23 -5.25 -21.01
CA LEU A 550 8.95 -5.38 -22.27
C LEU A 550 10.44 -5.62 -22.07
N ARG A 551 11.07 -5.03 -21.05
CA ARG A 551 12.45 -5.36 -20.69
C ARG A 551 12.60 -6.84 -20.33
N TYR A 552 11.66 -7.38 -19.56
CA TYR A 552 11.63 -8.81 -19.26
C TYR A 552 11.50 -9.64 -20.54
N ALA A 553 10.52 -9.34 -21.40
CA ALA A 553 10.28 -10.11 -22.63
C ALA A 553 11.46 -10.04 -23.61
N THR A 554 12.06 -8.87 -23.81
CA THR A 554 13.25 -8.69 -24.67
C THR A 554 14.44 -9.47 -24.13
N ARG A 555 14.72 -9.38 -22.82
CA ARG A 555 15.81 -10.14 -22.20
C ARG A 555 15.58 -11.64 -22.31
N THR A 556 14.36 -12.12 -22.08
CA THR A 556 13.99 -13.54 -22.23
C THR A 556 14.20 -14.01 -23.67
N ALA A 557 13.80 -13.21 -24.66
CA ALA A 557 14.07 -13.49 -26.07
C ALA A 557 15.58 -13.55 -26.37
N ALA A 558 16.36 -12.56 -25.92
CA ALA A 558 17.79 -12.49 -26.18
C ALA A 558 18.59 -13.61 -25.51
N THR A 559 18.20 -14.04 -24.30
CA THR A 559 18.96 -15.00 -23.49
C THR A 559 18.50 -16.45 -23.65
N LEU A 560 17.20 -16.67 -23.89
CA LEU A 560 16.62 -18.01 -23.95
C LEU A 560 16.07 -18.39 -25.33
N ASP A 561 16.05 -17.46 -26.30
CA ASP A 561 15.36 -17.56 -27.59
C ASP A 561 13.86 -17.90 -27.42
N LEU A 562 13.27 -17.42 -26.32
CA LEU A 562 11.87 -17.64 -25.98
C LEU A 562 11.07 -16.35 -26.15
N TYR A 563 9.99 -16.44 -26.90
CA TYR A 563 9.10 -15.31 -27.19
C TYR A 563 7.71 -15.58 -26.63
N PRO A 564 7.05 -14.56 -26.05
CA PRO A 564 5.67 -14.71 -25.63
C PRO A 564 4.77 -14.94 -26.85
N ILE A 565 3.75 -15.79 -26.69
CA ILE A 565 2.73 -16.03 -27.71
C ILE A 565 1.50 -15.12 -27.53
N SER A 566 1.34 -14.56 -26.34
CA SER A 566 0.32 -13.56 -26.04
C SER A 566 0.65 -12.81 -24.75
N ALA A 567 0.10 -11.61 -24.62
CA ALA A 567 0.01 -10.89 -23.37
C ALA A 567 -1.44 -10.93 -22.90
N ARG A 568 -1.68 -11.24 -21.63
CA ARG A 568 -3.04 -11.24 -21.05
C ARG A 568 -3.38 -9.93 -20.36
N ASP A 569 -2.36 -9.24 -19.87
CA ASP A 569 -2.41 -7.96 -19.16
C ASP A 569 -1.04 -7.28 -19.33
N ILE A 570 -0.90 -6.04 -18.89
CA ILE A 570 0.35 -5.26 -18.92
C ILE A 570 1.50 -5.96 -18.19
N ASP A 571 1.19 -6.87 -17.29
CA ASP A 571 2.12 -7.52 -16.37
C ASP A 571 2.17 -9.05 -16.53
N THR A 572 1.50 -9.59 -17.55
CA THR A 572 1.29 -11.03 -17.72
C THR A 572 1.54 -11.47 -19.16
N PHE A 573 2.46 -12.41 -19.34
CA PHE A 573 2.77 -13.04 -20.62
C PHE A 573 2.46 -14.54 -20.60
N VAL A 574 2.16 -15.09 -21.76
CA VAL A 574 2.08 -16.54 -22.00
C VAL A 574 3.22 -16.93 -22.91
N TYR A 575 4.03 -17.88 -22.48
CA TYR A 575 5.09 -18.51 -23.27
C TYR A 575 4.69 -19.93 -23.63
N ARG A 576 5.20 -20.44 -24.75
CA ARG A 576 5.06 -21.86 -25.10
C ARG A 576 6.41 -22.54 -24.98
N LEU A 577 6.48 -23.57 -24.16
CA LEU A 577 7.69 -24.34 -23.91
C LEU A 577 7.52 -25.79 -24.39
N PRO A 578 8.61 -26.45 -24.83
CA PRO A 578 8.67 -27.91 -24.86
C PRO A 578 8.35 -28.51 -23.48
N ALA A 579 7.63 -29.65 -23.41
CA ALA A 579 7.27 -30.27 -22.13
C ALA A 579 8.46 -30.69 -21.26
N ASP A 580 9.61 -30.96 -21.87
CA ASP A 580 10.85 -31.33 -21.17
C ASP A 580 11.63 -30.13 -20.62
N ARG A 581 11.23 -28.90 -20.97
CA ARG A 581 11.89 -27.68 -20.51
C ARG A 581 11.27 -27.16 -19.23
N ASP A 582 12.07 -27.09 -18.17
CA ASP A 582 11.66 -26.56 -16.88
C ASP A 582 11.11 -25.11 -17.01
N PRO A 583 9.83 -24.86 -16.67
CA PRO A 583 9.23 -23.53 -16.66
C PRO A 583 9.95 -22.51 -15.77
N ALA A 584 10.72 -22.96 -14.77
CA ALA A 584 11.46 -22.10 -13.86
C ALA A 584 12.45 -21.16 -14.58
N VAL A 585 12.88 -21.49 -15.81
CA VAL A 585 13.72 -20.60 -16.65
C VAL A 585 13.06 -19.25 -16.93
N LEU A 586 11.73 -19.14 -16.80
CA LEU A 586 10.97 -17.90 -16.96
C LEU A 586 10.75 -17.14 -15.64
N THR A 587 11.30 -17.62 -14.52
CA THR A 587 11.21 -16.96 -13.22
C THR A 587 12.47 -16.15 -12.94
N GLU A 588 12.31 -14.91 -12.47
CA GLU A 588 13.43 -14.13 -11.96
C GLU A 588 13.77 -14.54 -10.52
N GLU A 589 15.06 -14.65 -10.20
CA GLU A 589 15.57 -15.13 -8.89
C GLU A 589 15.05 -14.35 -7.68
N SER A 590 14.75 -13.06 -7.85
CA SER A 590 14.30 -12.20 -6.75
C SER A 590 12.79 -12.28 -6.54
N GLU A 591 12.36 -12.45 -5.28
CA GLU A 591 10.95 -12.39 -4.90
C GLU A 591 10.39 -10.97 -4.74
N ALA A 592 11.22 -9.95 -5.00
CA ALA A 592 10.81 -8.56 -4.90
C ALA A 592 9.63 -8.23 -5.82
N ASN A 593 8.82 -7.25 -5.41
CA ASN A 593 7.76 -6.72 -6.26
C ASN A 593 8.34 -6.17 -7.58
N GLY A 594 7.66 -6.42 -8.68
CA GLY A 594 8.10 -6.08 -10.02
C GLY A 594 8.86 -7.19 -10.74
N ARG A 595 9.13 -8.33 -10.08
CA ARG A 595 9.81 -9.49 -10.66
C ARG A 595 8.84 -10.53 -11.21
N TYR A 596 9.22 -11.15 -12.32
CA TYR A 596 8.43 -12.20 -12.97
C TYR A 596 8.57 -13.56 -12.27
N ARG A 597 7.48 -14.33 -12.30
CA ARG A 597 7.41 -15.74 -11.88
C ARG A 597 6.46 -16.51 -12.76
N VAL A 598 6.61 -17.83 -12.76
CA VAL A 598 5.57 -18.74 -13.23
C VAL A 598 4.38 -18.67 -12.29
N LYS A 599 3.20 -18.40 -12.87
CA LYS A 599 1.91 -18.35 -12.17
C LYS A 599 1.12 -19.64 -12.36
N GLN A 600 1.14 -20.17 -13.59
CA GLN A 600 0.36 -21.33 -13.97
C GLN A 600 0.96 -22.00 -15.21
N ILE A 601 0.89 -23.33 -15.25
CA ILE A 601 1.16 -24.15 -16.43
C ILE A 601 -0.19 -24.66 -16.94
N VAL A 602 -0.45 -24.53 -18.23
CA VAL A 602 -1.70 -24.92 -18.90
C VAL A 602 -1.38 -26.04 -19.89
N GLY A 603 -2.01 -27.20 -19.71
CA GLY A 603 -1.76 -28.40 -20.52
C GLY A 603 -1.32 -29.64 -19.73
N GLU A 604 -1.28 -29.55 -18.39
CA GLU A 604 -1.27 -30.73 -17.50
C GLU A 604 -2.69 -31.24 -17.21
#